data_AF-A0A254RXW2-F1
#
_entry.id   AF-A0A254RXW2-F1
#
_cell.length_a   1.000
_cell.length_b   1.000
_cell.length_c   1.000
_cell.angle_alpha   90.00
_cell.angle_beta   90.00
_cell.angle_gamma   90.00
#
_symmetry.space_group_name_H-M   'P 1'
#
loop_
_entity.id
_entity.type
_entity.pdbx_description
1 polymer ?
#
loop_
_entity_poly.entity_id
_entity_poly.type
_entity_poly.pdbx_seq_one_letter_code
_entity_poly.pdbx_strand_id
1 'polypeptide(L)'
;MAAIILNKMYTGGYLESGENIGHEIINLYKADNDCNYVYVNAYGWIAKEWDHKISEILLVRMINNATLEILGVASDLQQILCEYDYKKEDVFFEEQKKYVHENGIKYGSVYLDEIMKGNRDEVQYKPQLVTFRAGSVRRPSKTIYLTTDKSLNTNANSQYFYLPEYNFSCTSPKIYCDEQEQPKAHTVLKKIIDNSSLWLNSEKSTDKVNLKNDISSEKFSFLTLIKKEYDELSYSNMLEYFFNLDKNVFFEFCKKVLGISNFNEDYEIVREVECNIDLLIKSQRHVIVIENKIKSGINGFGHDIKTEEDAKSQLDKYYTHVCKNYSERECHFFLLTPNYNIIDPLKYAQNGEYKSLLYSDIYEFFSEVKSDVLEKDKYFDDFKIALKKQSEPVDNQNFDIMQDRFVKTIIKIKNESSKISANG
;
A
#
# COMPACT_ATOMS: atom_id res chain seq x y z
N MET A 1 17.16 27.97 -11.58
CA MET A 1 16.41 26.78 -11.97
C MET A 1 16.11 26.04 -10.70
N ALA A 2 14.82 25.95 -10.36
CA ALA A 2 14.33 25.15 -9.26
C ALA A 2 13.62 23.94 -9.87
N ALA A 3 13.99 22.75 -9.42
CA ALA A 3 13.35 21.51 -9.83
C ALA A 3 12.79 20.77 -8.61
N ILE A 4 11.63 20.16 -8.79
CA ILE A 4 10.99 19.34 -7.78
C ILE A 4 11.14 17.87 -8.17
N ILE A 5 11.54 17.02 -7.22
CA ILE A 5 11.57 15.57 -7.44
C ILE A 5 10.28 14.94 -6.89
N LEU A 6 9.60 14.14 -7.70
CA LEU A 6 8.64 13.15 -7.20
C LEU A 6 9.40 11.84 -6.94
N ASN A 7 9.70 11.56 -5.68
CA ASN A 7 10.43 10.36 -5.25
C ASN A 7 9.44 9.25 -4.93
N LYS A 8 9.31 8.27 -5.82
CA LYS A 8 8.40 7.13 -5.65
C LYS A 8 8.98 6.17 -4.61
N MET A 9 8.30 6.10 -3.48
CA MET A 9 8.58 5.26 -2.34
C MET A 9 7.97 3.88 -2.55
N TYR A 10 8.62 2.84 -2.01
CA TYR A 10 8.02 1.50 -1.89
C TYR A 10 7.80 0.81 -3.24
N THR A 11 8.54 1.23 -4.27
CA THR A 11 8.46 0.69 -5.62
C THR A 11 9.64 -0.23 -5.91
N GLY A 12 9.36 -1.47 -6.32
CA GLY A 12 10.37 -2.44 -6.75
C GLY A 12 10.33 -3.74 -5.96
N GLY A 13 10.77 -4.84 -6.58
CA GLY A 13 10.78 -6.18 -5.98
C GLY A 13 11.96 -6.44 -5.01
N TYR A 14 12.71 -5.42 -4.61
CA TYR A 14 13.90 -5.59 -3.76
C TYR A 14 13.56 -6.14 -2.36
N LEU A 15 12.32 -5.92 -1.89
CA LEU A 15 11.82 -6.50 -0.64
C LEU A 15 11.46 -7.99 -0.76
N GLU A 16 11.25 -8.49 -1.97
CA GLU A 16 10.92 -9.90 -2.25
C GLU A 16 12.15 -10.80 -2.07
N SER A 17 13.35 -10.22 -2.09
CA SER A 17 14.64 -10.93 -1.99
C SER A 17 15.26 -10.84 -0.60
N GLY A 18 14.90 -11.78 0.30
CA GLY A 18 15.57 -11.95 1.60
C GLY A 18 15.20 -10.91 2.66
N GLU A 19 16.17 -10.49 3.47
CA GLU A 19 15.98 -9.55 4.60
C GLU A 19 16.30 -8.09 4.23
N ASN A 20 16.35 -7.74 2.94
CA ASN A 20 16.68 -6.39 2.48
C ASN A 20 15.74 -5.32 3.08
N ILE A 21 16.31 -4.18 3.44
CA ILE A 21 15.62 -2.96 3.88
C ILE A 21 15.75 -1.93 2.75
N GLY A 22 14.63 -1.36 2.28
CA GLY A 22 14.69 -0.27 1.31
C GLY A 22 15.28 0.97 1.96
N HIS A 23 16.25 1.60 1.27
CA HIS A 23 16.99 2.74 1.78
C HIS A 23 16.07 3.95 2.00
N GLU A 24 14.95 4.04 1.27
CA GLU A 24 13.98 5.11 1.43
C GLU A 24 13.24 5.08 2.78
N ILE A 25 13.38 4.02 3.58
CA ILE A 25 12.76 3.95 4.92
C ILE A 25 13.11 5.16 5.79
N ILE A 26 14.32 5.72 5.62
CA ILE A 26 14.78 6.87 6.41
C ILE A 26 14.01 8.16 6.10
N ASN A 27 13.37 8.28 4.93
CA ASN A 27 12.76 9.53 4.47
C ASN A 27 11.61 10.01 5.36
N LEU A 28 11.02 9.11 6.14
CA LEU A 28 9.91 9.40 7.04
C LEU A 28 10.29 9.34 8.52
N TYR A 29 11.56 9.07 8.85
CA TYR A 29 12.09 9.09 10.20
C TYR A 29 13.00 10.28 10.45
N LYS A 30 13.01 10.75 11.69
CA LYS A 30 14.01 11.67 12.20
C LYS A 30 15.19 10.86 12.75
N ALA A 31 16.42 11.22 12.38
CA ALA A 31 17.60 10.62 12.94
C ALA A 31 17.80 11.03 14.41
N ASP A 32 18.63 10.29 15.13
CA ASP A 32 18.89 10.53 16.56
C ASP A 32 19.52 11.90 16.83
N ASN A 33 20.22 12.46 15.83
CA ASN A 33 20.81 13.81 15.84
C ASN A 33 19.81 14.94 15.50
N ASP A 34 18.51 14.65 15.53
CA ASP A 34 17.39 15.56 15.27
C ASP A 34 17.33 16.14 13.86
N CYS A 35 18.12 15.60 12.92
CA CYS A 35 18.07 15.96 11.51
C CYS A 35 17.17 15.02 10.71
N ASN A 36 16.61 15.53 9.61
CA ASN A 36 15.96 14.70 8.60
C ASN A 36 16.93 14.45 7.44
N TYR A 37 16.94 13.22 6.95
CA TYR A 37 17.75 12.79 5.83
C TYR A 37 16.84 12.17 4.77
N VAL A 38 17.17 12.42 3.50
CA VAL A 38 16.39 11.96 2.36
C VAL A 38 17.29 11.15 1.44
N TYR A 39 16.85 9.94 1.16
CA TYR A 39 17.34 9.06 0.12
C TYR A 39 16.41 9.14 -1.11
N VAL A 40 16.99 9.48 -2.26
CA VAL A 40 16.28 9.58 -3.54
C VAL A 40 16.46 8.29 -4.36
N ASN A 41 15.36 7.68 -4.76
CA ASN A 41 15.37 6.45 -5.55
C ASN A 41 15.81 6.68 -7.01
N ALA A 42 16.36 5.70 -7.73
CA ALA A 42 17.06 4.52 -7.22
C ALA A 42 18.52 4.88 -6.89
N TYR A 43 19.11 4.09 -5.99
CA TYR A 43 20.52 4.08 -5.59
C TYR A 43 21.05 5.31 -4.83
N GLY A 44 20.21 6.29 -4.50
CA GLY A 44 20.58 7.40 -3.61
C GLY A 44 21.33 8.53 -4.30
N TRP A 45 21.34 8.58 -5.63
CA TRP A 45 21.95 9.66 -6.41
C TRP A 45 20.96 10.33 -7.37
N ILE A 46 21.27 11.58 -7.73
CA ILE A 46 20.59 12.36 -8.76
C ILE A 46 21.54 12.60 -9.95
N ALA A 47 20.97 12.87 -11.12
CA ALA A 47 21.80 13.10 -12.31
C ALA A 47 22.52 14.46 -12.20
N LYS A 48 23.77 14.54 -12.69
CA LYS A 48 24.66 15.69 -12.48
C LYS A 48 24.07 17.02 -12.95
N GLU A 49 23.26 16.99 -14.00
CA GLU A 49 22.58 18.17 -14.51
C GLU A 49 21.62 18.82 -13.49
N TRP A 50 21.23 18.08 -12.45
CA TRP A 50 20.35 18.53 -11.36
C TRP A 50 21.08 18.93 -10.07
N ASP A 51 22.41 18.79 -10.01
CA ASP A 51 23.18 19.16 -8.83
C ASP A 51 22.91 20.62 -8.44
N HIS A 52 22.60 20.81 -7.16
CA HIS A 52 22.25 22.10 -6.55
C HIS A 52 21.03 22.82 -7.15
N LYS A 53 20.22 22.14 -7.98
CA LYS A 53 19.00 22.71 -8.59
C LYS A 53 17.70 22.20 -7.96
N ILE A 54 17.77 21.18 -7.12
CA ILE A 54 16.60 20.59 -6.47
C ILE A 54 16.15 21.47 -5.31
N SER A 55 14.94 22.00 -5.39
CA SER A 55 14.36 22.87 -4.37
C SER A 55 13.53 22.11 -3.35
N GLU A 56 12.74 21.13 -3.81
CA GLU A 56 11.89 20.29 -2.96
C GLU A 56 11.83 18.84 -3.47
N ILE A 57 11.55 17.92 -2.54
CA ILE A 57 11.31 16.51 -2.85
C ILE A 57 9.94 16.12 -2.29
N LEU A 58 9.02 15.72 -3.16
CA LEU A 58 7.77 15.08 -2.76
C LEU A 58 7.99 13.57 -2.63
N LEU A 59 7.75 13.05 -1.44
CA LEU A 59 7.72 11.63 -1.15
C LEU A 59 6.35 11.12 -1.57
N VAL A 60 6.29 10.25 -2.57
CA VAL A 60 5.03 9.78 -3.15
C VAL A 60 4.99 8.27 -3.21
N ARG A 61 3.81 7.67 -3.18
CA ARG A 61 3.64 6.25 -3.51
C ARG A 61 2.63 6.07 -4.63
N MET A 62 2.79 5.01 -5.40
CA MET A 62 1.88 4.69 -6.49
C MET A 62 0.63 4.01 -5.96
N ILE A 63 -0.54 4.55 -6.31
CA ILE A 63 -1.84 3.90 -6.06
C ILE A 63 -2.24 3.09 -7.29
N ASN A 64 -2.06 3.68 -8.47
CA ASN A 64 -2.21 3.04 -9.77
C ASN A 64 -1.40 3.80 -10.84
N ASN A 65 -1.46 3.34 -12.09
CA ASN A 65 -0.69 3.94 -13.20
C ASN A 65 -1.01 5.42 -13.50
N ALA A 66 -2.11 5.96 -12.98
CA ALA A 66 -2.53 7.34 -13.18
C ALA A 66 -2.52 8.19 -11.90
N THR A 67 -2.31 7.59 -10.73
CA THR A 67 -2.48 8.28 -9.43
C THR A 67 -1.37 7.95 -8.45
N LEU A 68 -0.81 9.00 -7.87
CA LEU A 68 0.15 8.96 -6.77
C LEU A 68 -0.49 9.56 -5.52
N GLU A 69 -0.17 9.01 -4.36
CA GLU A 69 -0.44 9.66 -3.08
C GLU A 69 0.82 10.34 -2.57
N ILE A 70 0.67 11.56 -2.06
CA ILE A 70 1.75 12.30 -1.42
C ILE A 70 1.84 11.91 0.05
N LEU A 71 2.99 11.36 0.46
CA LEU A 71 3.31 10.94 1.83
C LEU A 71 3.97 12.07 2.63
N GLY A 72 4.66 12.98 1.94
CA GLY A 72 5.29 14.13 2.56
C GLY A 72 6.08 14.98 1.57
N VAL A 73 6.56 16.12 2.05
CA VAL A 73 7.45 17.01 1.32
C VAL A 73 8.70 17.29 2.15
N ALA A 74 9.87 17.19 1.53
CA ALA A 74 11.14 17.65 2.09
C ALA A 74 11.55 18.97 1.42
N SER A 75 11.95 19.93 2.24
CA SER A 75 12.35 21.29 1.86
C SER A 75 13.61 21.71 2.61
N ASP A 76 14.17 22.87 2.26
CA ASP A 76 15.44 23.38 2.81
C ASP A 76 16.56 22.35 2.66
N LEU A 77 16.75 21.91 1.41
CA LEU A 77 17.59 20.78 1.06
C LEU A 77 19.07 21.20 0.98
N GLN A 78 19.91 20.44 1.67
CA GLN A 78 21.36 20.43 1.49
C GLN A 78 21.75 19.13 0.80
N GLN A 79 22.20 19.22 -0.45
CA GLN A 79 22.70 18.07 -1.19
C GLN A 79 24.02 17.59 -0.58
N ILE A 80 24.09 16.29 -0.27
CA ILE A 80 25.28 15.67 0.32
C ILE A 80 26.14 15.03 -0.78
N LEU A 81 25.48 14.36 -1.72
CA LEU A 81 26.14 13.68 -2.82
C LEU A 81 26.04 14.53 -4.10
N CYS A 82 27.16 15.11 -4.53
CA CYS A 82 27.26 15.86 -5.78
C CYS A 82 28.22 15.17 -6.75
N GLU A 83 28.09 15.48 -8.04
CA GLU A 83 28.98 15.03 -9.10
C GLU A 83 29.15 13.50 -9.22
N TYR A 84 28.14 12.74 -8.76
CA TYR A 84 28.20 11.28 -8.68
C TYR A 84 28.66 10.64 -10.00
N ASP A 85 29.70 9.83 -9.92
CA ASP A 85 30.25 9.08 -11.04
C ASP A 85 30.17 7.60 -10.71
N TYR A 86 29.35 6.86 -11.47
CA TYR A 86 29.19 5.42 -11.30
C TYR A 86 30.51 4.65 -11.41
N LYS A 87 31.51 5.20 -12.12
CA LYS A 87 32.86 4.59 -12.21
C LYS A 87 33.65 4.69 -10.90
N LYS A 88 33.19 5.49 -9.95
CA LYS A 88 33.82 5.74 -8.65
C LYS A 88 32.88 5.40 -7.49
N GLU A 89 31.90 4.52 -7.71
CA GLU A 89 30.89 4.15 -6.71
C GLU A 89 31.50 3.74 -5.35
N ASP A 90 32.64 3.05 -5.36
CA ASP A 90 33.38 2.65 -4.16
C ASP A 90 33.86 3.85 -3.34
N VAL A 91 34.37 4.88 -4.01
CA VAL A 91 34.89 6.08 -3.37
C VAL A 91 33.74 6.84 -2.73
N PHE A 92 32.64 7.03 -3.47
CA PHE A 92 31.45 7.71 -2.97
C PHE A 92 30.82 6.95 -1.79
N PHE A 93 30.80 5.62 -1.84
CA PHE A 93 30.25 4.82 -0.74
C PHE A 93 31.07 4.94 0.55
N GLU A 94 32.41 4.96 0.46
CA GLU A 94 33.26 5.20 1.63
C GLU A 94 33.15 6.65 2.16
N GLU A 95 32.99 7.63 1.27
CA GLU A 95 32.69 9.01 1.65
C GLU A 95 31.33 9.13 2.38
N GLN A 96 30.32 8.38 1.93
CA GLN A 96 29.01 8.32 2.60
C GLN A 96 29.11 7.73 4.00
N LYS A 97 29.86 6.64 4.20
CA LYS A 97 30.13 6.09 5.53
C LYS A 97 30.81 7.12 6.41
N LYS A 98 31.87 7.75 5.92
CA LYS A 98 32.57 8.80 6.66
C LYS A 98 31.60 9.93 7.06
N TYR A 99 30.76 10.40 6.14
CA TYR A 99 29.75 11.41 6.41
C TYR A 99 28.74 10.98 7.48
N VAL A 100 28.26 9.72 7.42
CA VAL A 100 27.36 9.12 8.43
C VAL A 100 27.98 9.16 9.82
N HIS A 101 29.24 8.77 9.95
CA HIS A 101 29.94 8.76 11.25
C HIS A 101 30.25 10.17 11.74
N GLU A 102 30.76 11.06 10.89
CA GLU A 102 31.09 12.45 11.25
C GLU A 102 29.88 13.27 11.70
N ASN A 103 28.70 13.01 11.11
CA ASN A 103 27.46 13.71 11.44
C ASN A 103 26.59 12.95 12.45
N GLY A 104 27.04 11.78 12.93
CA GLY A 104 26.30 10.98 13.91
C GLY A 104 24.93 10.52 13.41
N ILE A 105 24.82 10.11 12.14
CA ILE A 105 23.57 9.68 11.53
C ILE A 105 23.20 8.29 12.04
N LYS A 106 22.39 8.28 13.09
CA LYS A 106 21.96 7.08 13.81
C LYS A 106 20.44 6.98 13.86
N TYR A 107 19.95 5.76 13.96
CA TYR A 107 18.56 5.44 14.22
C TYR A 107 18.49 4.39 15.33
N GLY A 108 17.83 4.72 16.44
CA GLY A 108 17.74 3.81 17.59
C GLY A 108 19.10 3.51 18.22
N SER A 109 20.05 4.46 18.11
CA SER A 109 21.44 4.42 18.56
C SER A 109 22.40 3.58 17.71
N VAL A 110 22.01 3.13 16.53
CA VAL A 110 22.86 2.37 15.58
C VAL A 110 23.13 3.24 14.35
N TYR A 111 24.36 3.21 13.82
CA TYR A 111 24.71 4.00 12.63
C TYR A 111 23.99 3.49 11.38
N LEU A 112 23.64 4.41 10.48
CA LEU A 112 22.88 4.08 9.27
C LEU A 112 23.60 3.04 8.38
N ASP A 113 24.92 3.15 8.21
CA ASP A 113 25.71 2.20 7.43
C ASP A 113 25.70 0.79 8.05
N GLU A 114 25.73 0.70 9.38
CA GLU A 114 25.62 -0.59 10.08
C GLU A 114 24.26 -1.24 9.90
N ILE A 115 23.18 -0.45 9.87
CA ILE A 115 21.82 -0.95 9.64
C ILE A 115 21.67 -1.48 8.21
N MET A 116 22.24 -0.79 7.22
CA MET A 116 22.08 -1.15 5.80
C MET A 116 23.03 -2.25 5.32
N LYS A 117 24.11 -2.54 6.06
CA LYS A 117 25.18 -3.51 5.73
C LYS A 117 24.69 -4.91 5.30
N GLY A 118 23.51 -5.32 5.73
CA GLY A 118 22.91 -6.62 5.41
C GLY A 118 22.18 -6.70 4.07
N ASN A 119 22.02 -5.58 3.37
CA ASN A 119 21.31 -5.53 2.09
C ASN A 119 22.12 -6.22 0.99
N ARG A 120 21.50 -7.16 0.27
CA ARG A 120 22.12 -7.87 -0.87
C ARG A 120 22.63 -6.91 -1.94
N ASP A 121 21.97 -5.76 -2.11
CA ASP A 121 22.32 -4.74 -3.10
C ASP A 121 23.66 -4.05 -2.79
N GLU A 122 24.15 -4.10 -1.54
CA GLU A 122 25.51 -3.61 -1.23
C GLU A 122 26.60 -4.48 -1.86
N VAL A 123 26.30 -5.76 -2.14
CA VAL A 123 27.25 -6.68 -2.77
C VAL A 123 27.35 -6.45 -4.29
N GLN A 124 26.29 -5.90 -4.91
CA GLN A 124 26.20 -5.79 -6.37
C GLN A 124 26.15 -4.34 -6.92
N TYR A 125 25.59 -3.38 -6.17
CA TYR A 125 25.31 -2.02 -6.69
C TYR A 125 25.59 -0.87 -5.71
N LYS A 126 26.22 -1.13 -4.54
CA LYS A 126 26.67 -0.14 -3.53
C LYS A 126 25.82 1.15 -3.47
N PRO A 127 24.51 1.01 -3.16
CA PRO A 127 23.62 2.18 -3.07
C PRO A 127 24.13 3.16 -2.03
N GLN A 128 23.95 4.45 -2.29
CA GLN A 128 24.38 5.50 -1.39
C GLN A 128 23.46 5.55 -0.16
N LEU A 129 23.94 6.03 0.98
CA LEU A 129 23.16 5.98 2.22
C LEU A 129 22.20 7.17 2.34
N VAL A 130 22.64 8.36 1.92
CA VAL A 130 21.85 9.59 2.00
C VAL A 130 22.12 10.49 0.79
N THR A 131 21.06 11.04 0.19
CA THR A 131 21.16 11.99 -0.92
C THR A 131 21.16 13.44 -0.42
N PHE A 132 20.23 13.78 0.48
CA PHE A 132 20.07 15.12 1.02
C PHE A 132 19.91 15.11 2.54
N ARG A 133 20.34 16.20 3.17
CA ARG A 133 19.84 16.61 4.49
C ARG A 133 18.71 17.62 4.25
N ALA A 134 17.58 17.46 4.95
CA ALA A 134 16.44 18.35 4.84
C ALA A 134 16.27 19.17 6.12
N GLY A 135 16.14 20.49 5.98
CA GLY A 135 15.81 21.36 7.11
C GLY A 135 14.36 21.17 7.60
N SER A 136 13.46 20.79 6.69
CA SER A 136 12.05 20.54 7.01
C SER A 136 11.51 19.37 6.21
N VAL A 137 10.81 18.47 6.90
CA VAL A 137 9.95 17.45 6.28
C VAL A 137 8.54 17.70 6.80
N ARG A 138 7.51 17.69 5.94
CA ARG A 138 6.12 17.89 6.35
C ARG A 138 5.27 16.74 5.84
N ARG A 139 4.46 16.17 6.73
CA ARG A 139 3.44 15.17 6.37
C ARG A 139 2.11 15.85 6.09
N PRO A 140 1.29 15.30 5.19
CA PRO A 140 0.00 15.88 4.88
C PRO A 140 -0.95 15.80 6.08
N SER A 141 -1.82 16.80 6.26
CA SER A 141 -2.84 16.83 7.32
C SER A 141 -4.06 15.96 7.01
N LYS A 142 -4.23 15.63 5.73
CA LYS A 142 -5.25 14.77 5.13
C LYS A 142 -4.66 14.18 3.86
N THR A 143 -5.14 13.03 3.39
CA THR A 143 -4.61 12.41 2.17
C THR A 143 -4.66 13.36 0.97
N ILE A 144 -3.58 13.36 0.17
CA ILE A 144 -3.40 14.20 -1.02
C ILE A 144 -3.02 13.28 -2.18
N TYR A 145 -3.74 13.41 -3.29
CA TYR A 145 -3.49 12.64 -4.50
C TYR A 145 -3.04 13.54 -5.65
N LEU A 146 -1.99 13.13 -6.36
CA LEU A 146 -1.63 13.65 -7.68
C LEU A 146 -2.16 12.68 -8.73
N THR A 147 -2.81 13.18 -9.77
CA THR A 147 -3.37 12.33 -10.82
C THR A 147 -3.15 12.89 -12.21
N THR A 148 -2.93 12.00 -13.18
CA THR A 148 -2.93 12.33 -14.62
C THR A 148 -4.32 12.19 -15.23
N ASP A 149 -5.32 11.73 -14.47
CA ASP A 149 -6.72 11.68 -14.88
C ASP A 149 -7.44 12.96 -14.44
N LYS A 150 -7.73 13.83 -15.42
CA LYS A 150 -8.41 15.11 -15.18
C LYS A 150 -9.81 14.92 -14.61
N SER A 151 -10.48 13.80 -14.86
CA SER A 151 -11.85 13.55 -14.39
C SER A 151 -11.94 13.41 -12.87
N LEU A 152 -10.86 13.02 -12.19
CA LEU A 152 -10.81 12.87 -10.74
C LEU A 152 -10.67 14.21 -10.00
N ASN A 153 -10.14 15.24 -10.67
CA ASN A 153 -9.99 16.59 -10.12
C ASN A 153 -11.29 17.40 -10.29
N THR A 154 -12.26 17.16 -9.41
CA THR A 154 -13.53 17.87 -9.35
C THR A 154 -13.65 18.69 -8.07
N ASN A 155 -14.52 19.71 -8.06
CA ASN A 155 -14.78 20.52 -6.86
C ASN A 155 -15.28 19.69 -5.65
N ALA A 156 -15.85 18.50 -5.89
CA ALA A 156 -16.26 17.56 -4.85
C ALA A 156 -15.05 16.81 -4.24
N ASN A 157 -13.99 16.59 -5.02
CA ASN A 157 -12.81 15.80 -4.66
C ASN A 157 -11.61 16.70 -4.33
N SER A 158 -11.73 17.50 -3.27
CA SER A 158 -10.68 18.47 -2.86
C SER A 158 -9.31 17.88 -2.50
N GLN A 159 -9.18 16.54 -2.50
CA GLN A 159 -7.94 15.80 -2.24
C GLN A 159 -7.16 15.46 -3.52
N TYR A 160 -7.78 15.52 -4.70
CA TYR A 160 -7.15 15.16 -5.98
C TYR A 160 -6.66 16.40 -6.73
N PHE A 161 -5.41 16.38 -7.16
CA PHE A 161 -4.77 17.43 -7.93
C PHE A 161 -4.34 16.89 -9.28
N TYR A 162 -4.87 17.47 -10.36
CA TYR A 162 -4.47 17.11 -11.71
C TYR A 162 -3.05 17.62 -12.01
N LEU A 163 -2.14 16.71 -12.31
CA LEU A 163 -0.78 17.02 -12.71
C LEU A 163 -0.65 16.87 -14.25
N PRO A 164 -0.64 17.98 -15.01
CA PRO A 164 -0.46 17.92 -16.47
C PRO A 164 0.99 17.51 -16.81
N GLU A 165 1.27 17.28 -18.10
CA GLU A 165 2.63 17.10 -18.65
C GLU A 165 3.37 15.82 -18.19
N TYR A 166 2.73 14.97 -17.37
CA TYR A 166 3.29 13.71 -16.91
C TYR A 166 2.42 12.50 -17.24
N ASN A 167 3.07 11.35 -17.28
CA ASN A 167 2.48 10.02 -17.22
C ASN A 167 3.21 9.23 -16.13
N PHE A 168 2.49 8.64 -15.17
CA PHE A 168 3.10 7.90 -14.07
C PHE A 168 3.44 6.46 -14.40
N SER A 169 3.06 5.96 -15.58
CA SER A 169 3.34 4.59 -16.05
C SER A 169 4.84 4.28 -16.24
N CYS A 170 5.71 5.29 -16.21
CA CYS A 170 7.15 5.08 -16.30
C CYS A 170 7.70 4.31 -15.10
N THR A 171 8.56 3.33 -15.37
CA THR A 171 9.23 2.48 -14.36
C THR A 171 10.26 3.23 -13.52
N SER A 172 10.64 4.45 -13.90
CA SER A 172 11.57 5.26 -13.10
C SER A 172 10.98 5.54 -11.71
N PRO A 173 11.75 5.29 -10.63
CA PRO A 173 11.30 5.54 -9.26
C PRO A 173 11.50 7.01 -8.84
N LYS A 174 12.04 7.86 -9.71
CA LYS A 174 12.07 9.32 -9.53
C LYS A 174 11.63 10.04 -10.79
N ILE A 175 10.98 11.18 -10.62
CA ILE A 175 10.57 12.08 -11.71
C ILE A 175 11.06 13.48 -11.37
N TYR A 176 11.76 14.13 -12.31
CA TYR A 176 12.15 15.53 -12.18
C TYR A 176 11.10 16.42 -12.82
N CYS A 177 10.73 17.49 -12.13
CA CYS A 177 9.86 18.54 -12.61
C CYS A 177 10.60 19.87 -12.62
N ASP A 178 11.05 20.25 -13.81
CA ASP A 178 11.74 21.50 -14.06
C ASP A 178 10.72 22.61 -14.36
N GLU A 179 10.90 23.75 -13.70
CA GLU A 179 10.11 24.95 -13.93
C GLU A 179 10.08 25.41 -15.41
N GLN A 180 11.17 25.22 -16.15
CA GLN A 180 11.30 25.62 -17.55
C GLN A 180 10.72 24.60 -18.52
N GLU A 181 10.97 23.30 -18.29
CA GLU A 181 10.52 22.24 -19.21
C GLU A 181 9.07 21.80 -18.94
N GLN A 182 8.63 21.80 -17.68
CA GLN A 182 7.27 21.40 -17.26
C GLN A 182 6.60 22.49 -16.39
N PRO A 183 6.42 23.71 -16.92
CA PRO A 183 5.98 24.87 -16.14
C PRO A 183 4.57 24.70 -15.54
N LYS A 184 3.65 23.99 -16.21
CA LYS A 184 2.28 23.82 -15.70
C LYS A 184 2.28 22.82 -14.55
N ALA A 185 2.98 21.71 -14.71
CA ALA A 185 3.14 20.73 -13.64
C ALA A 185 3.85 21.35 -12.42
N HIS A 186 4.95 22.08 -12.64
CA HIS A 186 5.71 22.74 -11.59
C HIS A 186 4.83 23.72 -10.79
N THR A 187 4.00 24.51 -11.49
CA THR A 187 3.04 25.44 -10.86
C THR A 187 2.04 24.71 -9.96
N VAL A 188 1.52 23.56 -10.40
CA VAL A 188 0.61 22.73 -9.60
C VAL A 188 1.31 22.21 -8.34
N LEU A 189 2.53 21.68 -8.48
CA LEU A 189 3.30 21.16 -7.35
C LEU A 189 3.63 22.25 -6.33
N LYS A 190 4.08 23.43 -6.77
CA LYS A 190 4.33 24.57 -5.88
C LYS A 190 3.06 25.02 -5.16
N LYS A 191 1.92 25.09 -5.85
CA LYS A 191 0.64 25.43 -5.22
C LYS A 191 0.27 24.45 -4.09
N ILE A 192 0.58 23.16 -4.24
CA ILE A 192 0.35 22.14 -3.20
C ILE A 192 1.34 22.33 -2.04
N ILE A 193 2.63 22.46 -2.34
CA ILE A 193 3.72 22.58 -1.35
C ILE A 193 3.59 23.84 -0.49
N ASP A 194 3.21 24.96 -1.11
CA ASP A 194 3.12 26.27 -0.47
C ASP A 194 1.79 26.47 0.29
N ASN A 195 0.80 25.60 0.07
CA ASN A 195 -0.47 25.63 0.79
C ASN A 195 -0.33 25.01 2.19
N SER A 196 -0.04 25.85 3.19
CA SER A 196 0.16 25.42 4.58
C SER A 196 -0.99 24.60 5.18
N SER A 197 -2.24 24.79 4.74
CA SER A 197 -3.39 24.04 5.25
C SER A 197 -3.38 22.54 4.91
N LEU A 198 -2.62 22.15 3.88
CA LEU A 198 -2.46 20.76 3.46
C LEU A 198 -1.46 19.99 4.32
N TRP A 199 -0.69 20.67 5.16
CA TRP A 199 0.46 20.10 5.86
C TRP A 199 0.30 20.19 7.37
N LEU A 200 0.77 19.16 8.07
CA LEU A 200 1.01 19.24 9.50
C LEU A 200 2.19 20.16 9.79
N ASN A 201 2.19 20.82 10.95
CA ASN A 201 3.31 21.65 11.39
C ASN A 201 4.61 20.82 11.46
N SER A 202 5.72 21.40 10.96
CA SER A 202 7.01 20.71 10.75
C SER A 202 7.67 20.17 12.02
N GLU A 203 7.38 20.74 13.19
CA GLU A 203 7.92 20.26 14.47
C GLU A 203 7.41 18.86 14.85
N LYS A 204 6.31 18.38 14.25
CA LYS A 204 5.63 17.11 14.58
C LYS A 204 5.48 16.13 13.41
N SER A 205 6.20 16.34 12.31
CA SER A 205 5.97 15.58 11.07
C SER A 205 6.79 14.30 10.95
N THR A 206 7.95 14.22 11.61
CA THR A 206 8.81 13.02 11.65
C THR A 206 9.21 12.70 13.08
N ASP A 207 9.11 11.41 13.40
CA ASP A 207 9.45 10.85 14.70
C ASP A 207 10.78 10.10 14.63
N LYS A 208 11.46 9.99 15.77
CA LYS A 208 12.59 9.04 15.91
C LYS A 208 12.03 7.63 15.96
N VAL A 209 12.85 6.65 15.55
CA VAL A 209 12.48 5.24 15.61
C VAL A 209 12.11 4.83 17.03
N ASN A 210 10.93 4.23 17.20
CA ASN A 210 10.46 3.69 18.44
C ASN A 210 10.55 2.16 18.42
N LEU A 211 11.61 1.62 19.02
CA LEU A 211 11.89 0.17 19.03
C LEU A 211 10.83 -0.70 19.73
N LYS A 212 9.88 -0.12 20.47
CA LYS A 212 8.79 -0.86 21.13
C LYS A 212 7.50 -0.83 20.32
N ASN A 213 7.17 0.34 19.75
CA ASN A 213 5.88 0.56 19.08
C ASN A 213 5.95 0.35 17.57
N ASP A 214 7.15 0.42 16.97
CA ASP A 214 7.33 0.23 15.52
C ASP A 214 7.51 -1.26 15.16
N ILE A 215 7.51 -2.17 16.15
CA ILE A 215 7.38 -3.61 15.92
C ILE A 215 5.89 -3.91 15.76
N SER A 216 5.47 -4.35 14.59
CA SER A 216 4.06 -4.61 14.29
C SER A 216 3.55 -5.94 14.86
N SER A 217 3.71 -6.21 16.16
CA SER A 217 3.14 -7.42 16.76
C SER A 217 1.60 -7.46 16.64
N GLU A 218 0.94 -6.30 16.50
CA GLU A 218 -0.51 -6.18 16.26
C GLU A 218 -0.94 -6.33 14.79
N LYS A 219 -0.01 -6.53 13.84
CA LYS A 219 -0.33 -6.66 12.39
C LYS A 219 -0.09 -8.07 11.85
N PHE A 220 0.12 -9.05 12.71
CA PHE A 220 0.59 -10.38 12.32
C PHE A 220 -0.52 -11.41 12.48
N SER A 221 -0.99 -11.97 11.36
CA SER A 221 -1.98 -13.06 11.33
C SER A 221 -1.35 -14.35 10.82
N PHE A 222 -2.02 -15.50 10.98
CA PHE A 222 -1.58 -16.75 10.36
C PHE A 222 -1.46 -16.63 8.83
N LEU A 223 -2.24 -15.77 8.18
CA LEU A 223 -2.11 -15.51 6.74
C LEU A 223 -0.78 -14.82 6.41
N THR A 224 -0.29 -13.95 7.30
CA THR A 224 1.04 -13.36 7.20
C THR A 224 2.12 -14.43 7.31
N LEU A 225 1.98 -15.38 8.25
CA LEU A 225 2.92 -16.49 8.44
C LEU A 225 3.05 -17.37 7.19
N ILE A 226 1.93 -17.73 6.57
CA ILE A 226 1.91 -18.62 5.41
C ILE A 226 2.00 -17.86 4.06
N LYS A 227 2.18 -16.53 4.10
CA LYS A 227 2.27 -15.63 2.95
C LYS A 227 1.03 -15.66 2.04
N LYS A 228 -0.16 -15.74 2.63
CA LYS A 228 -1.46 -15.81 1.95
C LYS A 228 -2.33 -14.55 2.18
N GLU A 229 -1.72 -13.45 2.60
CA GLU A 229 -2.42 -12.19 2.91
C GLU A 229 -3.15 -11.55 1.73
N TYR A 230 -2.81 -11.92 0.49
CA TYR A 230 -3.44 -11.44 -0.74
C TYR A 230 -4.07 -12.57 -1.57
N ASP A 231 -4.20 -13.75 -0.96
CA ASP A 231 -4.76 -14.93 -1.61
C ASP A 231 -6.28 -14.88 -1.46
N GLU A 232 -6.98 -14.49 -2.54
CA GLU A 232 -8.44 -14.37 -2.60
C GLU A 232 -9.14 -15.62 -2.06
N LEU A 233 -8.62 -16.80 -2.40
CA LEU A 233 -9.12 -18.09 -1.95
C LEU A 233 -9.10 -18.23 -0.42
N SER A 234 -8.03 -17.78 0.23
CA SER A 234 -7.89 -17.85 1.69
C SER A 234 -8.96 -17.02 2.41
N TYR A 235 -9.33 -15.86 1.89
CA TYR A 235 -10.41 -15.05 2.47
C TYR A 235 -11.79 -15.66 2.24
N SER A 236 -12.04 -16.21 1.05
CA SER A 236 -13.27 -16.94 0.79
C SER A 236 -13.42 -18.18 1.69
N ASN A 237 -12.32 -18.89 1.98
CA ASN A 237 -12.28 -20.00 2.96
C ASN A 237 -12.69 -19.52 4.37
N MET A 238 -12.11 -18.41 4.83
CA MET A 238 -12.40 -17.91 6.17
C MET A 238 -13.85 -17.41 6.29
N LEU A 239 -14.35 -16.71 5.27
CA LEU A 239 -15.73 -16.25 5.24
C LEU A 239 -16.71 -17.43 5.32
N GLU A 240 -16.52 -18.46 4.49
CA GLU A 240 -17.31 -19.70 4.59
C GLU A 240 -17.25 -20.32 5.99
N TYR A 241 -16.04 -20.45 6.53
CA TYR A 241 -15.82 -21.06 7.83
C TYR A 241 -16.58 -20.34 8.94
N PHE A 242 -16.42 -19.02 9.06
CA PHE A 242 -17.06 -18.24 10.13
C PHE A 242 -18.56 -18.09 9.93
N PHE A 243 -19.03 -17.99 8.69
CA PHE A 243 -20.46 -18.01 8.42
C PHE A 243 -21.08 -19.36 8.81
N ASN A 244 -20.43 -20.49 8.52
CA ASN A 244 -20.95 -21.80 8.95
C ASN A 244 -20.79 -22.06 10.46
N LEU A 245 -19.80 -21.44 11.10
CA LEU A 245 -19.54 -21.60 12.54
C LEU A 245 -20.64 -20.97 13.40
N ASP A 246 -21.14 -19.80 13.01
CA ASP A 246 -22.30 -19.16 13.65
C ASP A 246 -23.29 -18.61 12.61
N LYS A 247 -24.37 -19.38 12.36
CA LYS A 247 -25.42 -19.03 11.40
C LYS A 247 -26.11 -17.70 11.74
N ASN A 248 -26.25 -17.36 13.02
CA ASN A 248 -26.89 -16.09 13.41
C ASN A 248 -26.04 -14.90 13.00
N VAL A 249 -24.72 -15.03 13.10
CA VAL A 249 -23.79 -14.01 12.59
C VAL A 249 -23.98 -13.85 11.08
N PHE A 250 -24.11 -14.93 10.33
CA PHE A 250 -24.37 -14.82 8.89
C PHE A 250 -25.73 -14.17 8.58
N PHE A 251 -26.79 -14.48 9.33
CA PHE A 251 -28.09 -13.80 9.16
C PHE A 251 -27.99 -12.30 9.43
N GLU A 252 -27.26 -11.90 10.48
CA GLU A 252 -26.98 -10.49 10.74
C GLU A 252 -26.16 -9.84 9.62
N PHE A 253 -25.17 -10.55 9.09
CA PHE A 253 -24.35 -10.09 7.96
C PHE A 253 -25.21 -9.84 6.72
N CYS A 254 -26.08 -10.78 6.35
CA CYS A 254 -27.03 -10.61 5.25
C CYS A 254 -27.90 -9.36 5.42
N LYS A 255 -28.40 -9.11 6.64
CA LYS A 255 -29.25 -7.96 6.91
C LYS A 255 -28.50 -6.63 6.92
N LYS A 256 -27.39 -6.55 7.67
CA LYS A 256 -26.66 -5.29 7.94
C LYS A 256 -25.73 -4.90 6.80
N VAL A 257 -25.06 -5.88 6.20
CA VAL A 257 -24.00 -5.63 5.20
C VAL A 257 -24.54 -5.83 3.79
N LEU A 258 -25.26 -6.94 3.52
CA LEU A 258 -25.77 -7.23 2.17
C LEU A 258 -27.13 -6.56 1.86
N GLY A 259 -27.83 -6.06 2.88
CA GLY A 259 -29.15 -5.44 2.75
C GLY A 259 -30.30 -6.43 2.49
N ILE A 260 -30.10 -7.71 2.75
CA ILE A 260 -31.09 -8.79 2.55
C ILE A 260 -31.86 -9.01 3.85
N SER A 261 -32.92 -8.22 4.04
CA SER A 261 -33.63 -8.10 5.32
C SER A 261 -34.38 -9.37 5.79
N ASN A 262 -34.68 -10.29 4.88
CA ASN A 262 -35.52 -11.46 5.11
C ASN A 262 -34.74 -12.79 5.14
N PHE A 263 -33.41 -12.79 5.20
CA PHE A 263 -32.60 -14.02 5.20
C PHE A 263 -32.52 -14.66 6.60
N ASN A 264 -33.28 -15.73 6.85
CA ASN A 264 -33.33 -16.43 8.14
C ASN A 264 -33.59 -17.94 8.02
N GLU A 265 -33.06 -18.55 6.97
CA GLU A 265 -33.28 -19.94 6.60
C GLU A 265 -31.97 -20.72 6.53
N ASP A 266 -32.06 -22.05 6.53
CA ASP A 266 -30.89 -22.89 6.30
C ASP A 266 -30.29 -22.61 4.92
N TYR A 267 -28.97 -22.66 4.86
CA TYR A 267 -28.20 -22.38 3.65
C TYR A 267 -27.01 -23.33 3.52
N GLU A 268 -26.52 -23.41 2.30
CA GLU A 268 -25.28 -24.07 1.92
C GLU A 268 -24.37 -23.03 1.27
N ILE A 269 -23.09 -23.03 1.63
CA ILE A 269 -22.06 -22.27 0.92
C ILE A 269 -21.30 -23.25 0.03
N VAL A 270 -21.35 -23.02 -1.29
CA VAL A 270 -20.60 -23.78 -2.30
C VAL A 270 -19.53 -22.88 -2.88
N ARG A 271 -18.31 -23.40 -2.96
CA ARG A 271 -17.15 -22.62 -3.37
C ARG A 271 -16.39 -23.30 -4.48
N GLU A 272 -16.04 -22.54 -5.52
CA GLU A 272 -15.25 -22.95 -6.67
C GLU A 272 -15.75 -24.19 -7.45
N VAL A 273 -16.89 -24.78 -7.08
CA VAL A 273 -17.48 -25.94 -7.76
C VAL A 273 -18.45 -25.49 -8.85
N GLU A 274 -19.36 -24.57 -8.52
CA GLU A 274 -20.38 -24.10 -9.45
C GLU A 274 -19.86 -22.89 -10.21
N CYS A 275 -19.49 -23.11 -11.48
CA CYS A 275 -18.99 -22.06 -12.39
C CYS A 275 -17.67 -21.40 -11.96
N ASN A 276 -16.98 -21.92 -10.94
CA ASN A 276 -15.84 -21.34 -10.24
C ASN A 276 -16.18 -20.05 -9.45
N ILE A 277 -17.41 -19.92 -8.98
CA ILE A 277 -17.81 -18.80 -8.11
C ILE A 277 -17.11 -18.93 -6.76
N ASP A 278 -16.48 -17.85 -6.28
CA ASP A 278 -15.71 -17.84 -5.02
C ASP A 278 -16.57 -18.20 -3.80
N LEU A 279 -17.77 -17.64 -3.71
CA LEU A 279 -18.78 -17.90 -2.70
C LEU A 279 -20.18 -17.90 -3.33
N LEU A 280 -20.78 -19.08 -3.48
CA LEU A 280 -22.16 -19.27 -3.89
C LEU A 280 -22.98 -19.76 -2.70
N ILE A 281 -23.81 -18.89 -2.13
CA ILE A 281 -24.62 -19.20 -0.96
C ILE A 281 -26.04 -19.46 -1.40
N LYS A 282 -26.56 -20.64 -1.08
CA LYS A 282 -27.86 -21.12 -1.56
C LYS A 282 -28.75 -21.40 -0.36
N SER A 283 -29.94 -20.82 -0.38
CA SER A 283 -31.03 -21.18 0.53
C SER A 283 -32.28 -21.52 -0.27
N GLN A 284 -33.41 -21.77 0.41
CA GLN A 284 -34.65 -22.11 -0.28
C GLN A 284 -35.14 -20.94 -1.16
N ARG A 285 -35.02 -19.70 -0.69
CA ARG A 285 -35.55 -18.52 -1.40
C ARG A 285 -34.47 -17.64 -2.03
N HIS A 286 -33.22 -17.72 -1.57
CA HIS A 286 -32.17 -16.80 -2.00
C HIS A 286 -30.99 -17.54 -2.62
N VAL A 287 -30.32 -16.86 -3.55
CA VAL A 287 -28.97 -17.21 -4.01
C VAL A 287 -28.12 -15.96 -3.92
N ILE A 288 -27.00 -16.05 -3.21
CA ILE A 288 -26.05 -14.95 -3.03
C ILE A 288 -24.74 -15.35 -3.69
N VAL A 289 -24.27 -14.51 -4.60
CA VAL A 289 -22.97 -14.63 -5.27
C VAL A 289 -22.07 -13.55 -4.71
N ILE A 290 -20.92 -13.94 -4.16
CA ILE A 290 -19.84 -13.01 -3.80
C ILE A 290 -18.60 -13.43 -4.59
N GLU A 291 -18.17 -12.58 -5.52
CA GLU A 291 -16.86 -12.69 -6.16
C GLU A 291 -15.85 -11.87 -5.36
N ASN A 292 -14.71 -12.46 -5.00
CA ASN A 292 -13.68 -11.84 -4.19
C ASN A 292 -12.48 -11.43 -5.07
N LYS A 293 -12.11 -10.15 -5.01
CA LYS A 293 -10.94 -9.62 -5.72
C LYS A 293 -10.09 -8.80 -4.76
N ILE A 294 -8.82 -9.16 -4.62
CA ILE A 294 -7.87 -8.43 -3.78
C ILE A 294 -6.84 -7.70 -4.66
N LYS A 295 -6.03 -8.45 -5.41
CA LYS A 295 -5.02 -7.89 -6.33
C LYS A 295 -5.36 -8.14 -7.79
N SER A 296 -6.14 -9.16 -8.09
CA SER A 296 -6.48 -9.49 -9.47
C SER A 296 -7.59 -8.58 -10.00
N GLY A 297 -7.56 -8.32 -11.32
CA GLY A 297 -8.69 -7.70 -12.01
C GLY A 297 -9.76 -8.73 -12.38
N ILE A 298 -10.88 -8.27 -12.93
CA ILE A 298 -11.90 -9.17 -13.48
C ILE A 298 -11.39 -9.76 -14.80
N ASN A 299 -11.42 -11.09 -14.91
CA ASN A 299 -11.04 -11.78 -16.14
C ASN A 299 -12.05 -11.47 -17.26
N GLY A 300 -11.54 -10.96 -18.38
CA GLY A 300 -12.30 -10.79 -19.62
C GLY A 300 -12.10 -11.98 -20.57
N PHE A 301 -13.16 -12.36 -21.27
CA PHE A 301 -13.09 -13.36 -22.33
C PHE A 301 -12.95 -12.63 -23.68
N GLY A 302 -11.72 -12.29 -24.08
CA GLY A 302 -11.28 -12.00 -25.47
C GLY A 302 -12.03 -10.96 -26.34
N HIS A 303 -11.26 -10.13 -27.04
CA HIS A 303 -11.71 -9.16 -28.07
C HIS A 303 -12.32 -9.77 -29.36
N ASP A 304 -12.63 -11.07 -29.41
CA ASP A 304 -13.12 -11.78 -30.60
C ASP A 304 -14.56 -12.33 -30.43
N ILE A 305 -15.47 -11.50 -29.90
CA ILE A 305 -16.89 -11.88 -29.77
C ILE A 305 -17.69 -11.24 -30.91
N LYS A 306 -18.18 -12.10 -31.83
CA LYS A 306 -18.97 -11.73 -33.00
C LYS A 306 -20.49 -11.66 -32.74
N THR A 307 -20.95 -11.79 -31.49
CA THR A 307 -22.38 -11.81 -31.14
C THR A 307 -22.63 -11.26 -29.74
N GLU A 308 -23.72 -10.51 -29.55
CA GLU A 308 -24.10 -9.88 -28.27
C GLU A 308 -24.44 -10.87 -27.13
N GLU A 309 -24.51 -12.17 -27.42
CA GLU A 309 -25.00 -13.22 -26.50
C GLU A 309 -23.90 -13.95 -25.69
N ASP A 310 -22.61 -13.71 -25.95
CA ASP A 310 -21.53 -14.37 -25.21
C ASP A 310 -21.05 -13.55 -24.00
N ALA A 311 -20.94 -14.20 -22.83
CA ALA A 311 -20.46 -13.60 -21.59
C ALA A 311 -19.05 -12.99 -21.78
N LYS A 312 -18.94 -11.65 -21.71
CA LYS A 312 -17.70 -10.92 -21.98
C LYS A 312 -16.76 -10.88 -20.78
N SER A 313 -17.29 -11.15 -19.59
CA SER A 313 -16.55 -11.16 -18.34
C SER A 313 -16.90 -12.36 -17.47
N GLN A 314 -16.04 -12.61 -16.49
CA GLN A 314 -16.29 -13.55 -15.41
C GLN A 314 -17.62 -13.26 -14.67
N LEU A 315 -17.96 -11.99 -14.45
CA LEU A 315 -19.20 -11.60 -13.76
C LEU A 315 -20.45 -11.92 -14.60
N ASP A 316 -20.40 -11.66 -15.91
CA ASP A 316 -21.48 -12.01 -16.86
C ASP A 316 -21.72 -13.53 -16.88
N LYS A 317 -20.64 -14.32 -16.85
CA LYS A 317 -20.68 -15.79 -16.81
C LYS A 317 -21.42 -16.29 -15.56
N TYR A 318 -21.12 -15.75 -14.40
CA TYR A 318 -21.77 -16.13 -13.14
C TYR A 318 -23.24 -15.72 -13.11
N TYR A 319 -23.53 -14.49 -13.53
CA TYR A 319 -24.90 -14.00 -13.64
C TYR A 319 -25.75 -14.93 -14.49
N THR A 320 -25.26 -15.24 -15.70
CA THR A 320 -25.95 -16.12 -16.66
C THR A 320 -26.18 -17.51 -16.08
N HIS A 321 -25.16 -18.08 -15.43
CA HIS A 321 -25.26 -19.38 -14.78
C HIS A 321 -26.32 -19.38 -13.67
N VAL A 322 -26.30 -18.38 -12.79
CA VAL A 322 -27.20 -18.32 -11.64
C VAL A 322 -28.63 -18.06 -12.07
N CYS A 323 -28.88 -17.08 -12.95
CA CYS A 323 -30.22 -16.79 -13.44
C CYS A 323 -30.83 -17.97 -14.21
N LYS A 324 -30.01 -18.80 -14.88
CA LYS A 324 -30.48 -19.99 -15.59
C LYS A 324 -30.85 -21.14 -14.65
N ASN A 325 -30.04 -21.39 -13.61
CA ASN A 325 -30.21 -22.58 -12.75
C ASN A 325 -31.04 -22.31 -11.49
N TYR A 326 -31.22 -21.04 -11.13
CA TYR A 326 -31.87 -20.61 -9.90
C TYR A 326 -32.96 -19.55 -10.12
N SER A 327 -33.63 -19.57 -11.29
CA SER A 327 -34.62 -18.57 -11.72
C SER A 327 -35.81 -18.39 -10.76
N GLU A 328 -36.12 -19.39 -9.95
CA GLU A 328 -37.21 -19.38 -8.96
C GLU A 328 -36.81 -18.73 -7.61
N ARG A 329 -35.55 -18.28 -7.48
CA ARG A 329 -34.98 -17.72 -6.24
C ARG A 329 -34.57 -16.26 -6.45
N GLU A 330 -34.61 -15.48 -5.38
CA GLU A 330 -34.07 -14.12 -5.36
C GLU A 330 -32.53 -14.16 -5.42
N CYS A 331 -31.97 -13.71 -6.53
CA CYS A 331 -30.54 -13.72 -6.78
C CYS A 331 -29.91 -12.37 -6.39
N HIS A 332 -28.80 -12.41 -5.65
CA HIS A 332 -28.06 -11.23 -5.19
C HIS A 332 -26.59 -11.38 -5.61
N PHE A 333 -26.01 -10.34 -6.20
CA PHE A 333 -24.65 -10.38 -6.74
C PHE A 333 -23.78 -9.30 -6.11
N PHE A 334 -22.64 -9.69 -5.57
CA PHE A 334 -21.69 -8.80 -4.90
C PHE A 334 -20.28 -9.00 -5.43
N LEU A 335 -19.56 -7.88 -5.58
CA LEU A 335 -18.13 -7.87 -5.86
C LEU A 335 -17.39 -7.32 -4.64
N LEU A 336 -16.72 -8.21 -3.92
CA LEU A 336 -15.92 -7.89 -2.75
C LEU A 336 -14.53 -7.40 -3.17
N THR A 337 -14.16 -6.19 -2.76
CA THR A 337 -12.85 -5.57 -3.07
C THR A 337 -12.23 -4.88 -1.86
N PRO A 338 -10.89 -4.80 -1.76
CA PRO A 338 -10.24 -4.02 -0.72
C PRO A 338 -10.38 -2.53 -1.00
N ASN A 339 -10.27 -1.72 0.05
CA ASN A 339 -10.45 -0.26 -0.06
C ASN A 339 -9.38 0.42 -0.92
N TYR A 340 -8.24 -0.23 -1.15
CA TYR A 340 -7.14 0.28 -1.98
C TYR A 340 -7.19 -0.17 -3.45
N ASN A 341 -8.04 -1.13 -3.81
CA ASN A 341 -8.18 -1.66 -5.17
C ASN A 341 -9.67 -1.84 -5.53
N ILE A 342 -10.40 -0.73 -5.50
CA ILE A 342 -11.83 -0.71 -5.80
C ILE A 342 -12.04 -0.94 -7.29
N ILE A 343 -12.82 -1.96 -7.60
CA ILE A 343 -13.23 -2.29 -8.97
C ILE A 343 -14.67 -1.83 -9.16
N ASP A 344 -14.90 -1.04 -10.21
CA ASP A 344 -16.24 -0.65 -10.63
C ASP A 344 -16.93 -1.82 -11.37
N PRO A 345 -17.94 -2.47 -10.77
CA PRO A 345 -18.59 -3.63 -11.38
C PRO A 345 -19.34 -3.29 -12.68
N LEU A 346 -19.77 -2.03 -12.87
CA LEU A 346 -20.50 -1.60 -14.07
C LEU A 346 -19.68 -1.70 -15.35
N LYS A 347 -18.34 -1.70 -15.23
CA LYS A 347 -17.44 -1.90 -16.37
C LYS A 347 -17.41 -3.34 -16.88
N TYR A 348 -17.86 -4.29 -16.06
CA TYR A 348 -17.69 -5.72 -16.31
C TYR A 348 -19.00 -6.50 -16.30
N ALA A 349 -20.05 -5.97 -15.67
CA ALA A 349 -21.37 -6.60 -15.63
C ALA A 349 -22.35 -5.81 -16.52
N GLN A 350 -22.68 -6.34 -17.70
CA GLN A 350 -23.52 -5.62 -18.68
C GLN A 350 -24.93 -5.30 -18.18
N ASN A 351 -25.43 -6.07 -17.22
CA ASN A 351 -26.77 -5.89 -16.65
C ASN A 351 -26.79 -4.99 -15.40
N GLY A 352 -25.64 -4.56 -14.88
CA GLY A 352 -25.58 -3.64 -13.72
C GLY A 352 -26.00 -4.23 -12.36
N GLU A 353 -26.14 -5.56 -12.27
CA GLU A 353 -26.73 -6.24 -11.10
C GLU A 353 -25.76 -6.49 -9.93
N TYR A 354 -24.45 -6.29 -10.14
CA TYR A 354 -23.44 -6.45 -9.10
C TYR A 354 -23.34 -5.22 -8.21
N LYS A 355 -23.50 -5.42 -6.90
CA LYS A 355 -23.23 -4.40 -5.87
C LYS A 355 -21.78 -4.48 -5.41
N SER A 356 -21.13 -3.34 -5.27
CA SER A 356 -19.82 -3.27 -4.62
C SER A 356 -19.95 -3.59 -3.13
N LEU A 357 -19.06 -4.42 -2.63
CA LEU A 357 -18.88 -4.72 -1.22
C LEU A 357 -17.42 -4.46 -0.87
N LEU A 358 -17.14 -3.77 0.24
CA LEU A 358 -15.77 -3.49 0.65
C LEU A 358 -15.35 -4.37 1.82
N TYR A 359 -14.06 -4.69 1.89
CA TYR A 359 -13.48 -5.34 3.07
C TYR A 359 -13.66 -4.49 4.35
N SER A 360 -13.76 -3.17 4.24
CA SER A 360 -14.13 -2.29 5.36
C SER A 360 -15.51 -2.57 5.92
N ASP A 361 -16.52 -2.81 5.07
CA ASP A 361 -17.88 -3.14 5.53
C ASP A 361 -17.88 -4.47 6.30
N ILE A 362 -17.12 -5.46 5.81
CA ILE A 362 -16.97 -6.76 6.46
C ILE A 362 -16.19 -6.63 7.79
N TYR A 363 -15.10 -5.87 7.79
CA TYR A 363 -14.28 -5.64 8.98
C TYR A 363 -15.06 -4.92 10.09
N GLU A 364 -15.81 -3.86 9.75
CA GLU A 364 -16.66 -3.13 10.69
C GLU A 364 -17.70 -4.06 11.31
N PHE A 365 -18.39 -4.84 10.47
CA PHE A 365 -19.36 -5.83 10.94
C PHE A 365 -18.75 -6.83 11.95
N PHE A 366 -17.62 -7.47 11.60
CA PHE A 366 -16.99 -8.45 12.48
C PHE A 366 -16.30 -7.82 13.71
N SER A 367 -16.02 -6.52 13.70
CA SER A 367 -15.50 -5.79 14.86
C SER A 367 -16.58 -5.48 15.89
N GLU A 368 -17.84 -5.40 15.47
CA GLU A 368 -18.97 -5.07 16.33
C GLU A 368 -19.84 -6.27 16.72
N VAL A 369 -19.81 -7.34 15.92
CA VAL A 369 -20.65 -8.52 16.15
C VAL A 369 -20.27 -9.21 17.46
N LYS A 370 -21.29 -9.60 18.23
CA LYS A 370 -21.10 -10.34 19.47
C LYS A 370 -21.50 -11.78 19.26
N SER A 371 -20.52 -12.69 19.25
CA SER A 371 -20.76 -14.13 19.22
C SER A 371 -19.78 -14.85 20.14
N ASP A 372 -20.30 -15.47 21.19
CA ASP A 372 -19.50 -16.31 22.10
C ASP A 372 -18.85 -17.50 21.39
N VAL A 373 -19.36 -17.91 20.23
CA VAL A 373 -18.81 -19.00 19.43
C VAL A 373 -17.58 -18.50 18.67
N LEU A 374 -17.71 -17.37 17.98
CA LEU A 374 -16.59 -16.77 17.23
C LEU A 374 -15.46 -16.33 18.16
N GLU A 375 -15.78 -15.68 19.28
CA GLU A 375 -14.79 -15.20 20.26
C GLU A 375 -13.99 -16.33 20.94
N LYS A 376 -14.49 -17.58 20.89
CA LYS A 376 -13.75 -18.76 21.37
C LYS A 376 -12.94 -19.44 20.28
N ASP A 377 -13.17 -19.09 19.01
CA ASP A 377 -12.41 -19.68 17.92
C ASP A 377 -11.01 -19.09 17.84
N LYS A 378 -10.03 -19.98 17.79
CA LYS A 378 -8.61 -19.61 17.84
C LYS A 378 -8.12 -18.84 16.62
N TYR A 379 -8.89 -18.77 15.54
CA TYR A 379 -8.53 -18.05 14.31
C TYR A 379 -9.32 -16.75 14.13
N PHE A 380 -10.29 -16.43 14.99
CA PHE A 380 -11.18 -15.29 14.77
C PHE A 380 -10.47 -13.94 14.89
N ASP A 381 -9.55 -13.80 15.85
CA ASP A 381 -8.75 -12.57 15.96
C ASP A 381 -7.81 -12.38 14.76
N ASP A 382 -7.17 -13.46 14.30
CA ASP A 382 -6.33 -13.43 13.09
C ASP A 382 -7.14 -13.06 11.84
N PHE A 383 -8.39 -13.55 11.75
CA PHE A 383 -9.31 -13.18 10.69
C PHE A 383 -9.65 -11.69 10.72
N LYS A 384 -9.97 -11.12 11.89
CA LYS A 384 -10.19 -9.67 12.04
C LYS A 384 -8.95 -8.86 11.65
N ILE A 385 -7.74 -9.31 12.02
CA ILE A 385 -6.47 -8.67 11.62
C ILE A 385 -6.32 -8.70 10.09
N ALA A 386 -6.61 -9.83 9.44
CA ALA A 386 -6.54 -9.95 7.99
C ALA A 386 -7.57 -9.05 7.28
N LEU A 387 -8.81 -9.00 7.76
CA LEU A 387 -9.84 -8.10 7.23
C LEU A 387 -9.44 -6.63 7.37
N LYS A 388 -8.92 -6.24 8.54
CA LYS A 388 -8.43 -4.88 8.81
C LYS A 388 -7.41 -4.44 7.76
N LYS A 389 -6.45 -5.31 7.43
CA LYS A 389 -5.43 -5.03 6.42
C LYS A 389 -6.04 -4.71 5.05
N GLN A 390 -7.06 -5.48 4.64
CA GLN A 390 -7.75 -5.25 3.36
C GLN A 390 -8.72 -4.05 3.38
N SER A 391 -9.14 -3.63 4.57
CA SER A 391 -9.96 -2.43 4.77
C SER A 391 -9.19 -1.11 4.70
N GLU A 392 -7.86 -1.15 4.76
CA GLU A 392 -7.05 0.06 4.69
C GLU A 392 -7.18 0.71 3.30
N PRO A 393 -7.26 2.06 3.22
CA PRO A 393 -7.43 2.77 1.96
C PRO A 393 -6.23 2.65 1.02
N VAL A 394 -5.09 2.12 1.51
CA VAL A 394 -3.87 1.98 0.72
C VAL A 394 -3.10 0.73 1.10
N ASP A 395 -2.55 0.02 0.10
CA ASP A 395 -1.66 -1.12 0.34
C ASP A 395 -0.32 -0.64 0.92
N ASN A 396 -0.18 -0.77 2.24
CA ASN A 396 1.00 -0.37 3.01
C ASN A 396 2.09 -1.46 3.10
N GLN A 397 1.92 -2.60 2.44
CA GLN A 397 2.74 -3.80 2.68
C GLN A 397 4.25 -3.54 2.68
N ASN A 398 4.73 -2.89 1.62
CA ASN A 398 6.15 -2.65 1.44
C ASN A 398 6.70 -1.71 2.52
N PHE A 399 5.93 -0.71 2.93
CA PHE A 399 6.30 0.15 4.05
C PHE A 399 6.36 -0.62 5.36
N ASP A 400 5.32 -1.40 5.66
CA ASP A 400 5.25 -2.19 6.89
C ASP A 400 6.38 -3.21 6.99
N ILE A 401 6.68 -3.92 5.90
CA ILE A 401 7.80 -4.87 5.82
C ILE A 401 9.13 -4.15 6.07
N MET A 402 9.33 -2.98 5.45
CA MET A 402 10.57 -2.23 5.65
C MET A 402 10.72 -1.69 7.06
N GLN A 403 9.65 -1.14 7.63
CA GLN A 403 9.63 -0.65 9.01
C GLN A 403 10.00 -1.79 9.98
N ASP A 404 9.35 -2.94 9.85
CA ASP A 404 9.61 -4.12 10.68
C ASP A 404 11.06 -4.61 10.55
N ARG A 405 11.57 -4.77 9.31
CA ARG A 405 12.96 -5.18 9.07
C ARG A 405 13.96 -4.16 9.63
N PHE A 406 13.71 -2.86 9.42
CA PHE A 406 14.56 -1.79 9.91
C PHE A 406 14.69 -1.82 11.44
N VAL A 407 13.56 -1.93 12.15
CA VAL A 407 13.52 -2.00 13.61
C VAL A 407 14.16 -3.30 14.13
N LYS A 408 13.85 -4.45 13.52
CA LYS A 408 14.44 -5.75 13.90
C LYS A 408 15.95 -5.76 13.73
N THR A 409 16.48 -5.18 12.65
CA THR A 409 17.92 -5.07 12.43
C THR A 409 18.59 -4.20 13.49
N ILE A 410 18.00 -3.05 13.84
CA ILE A 410 18.51 -2.20 14.92
C ILE A 410 18.55 -2.98 16.25
N ILE A 411 17.47 -3.69 16.60
CA ILE A 411 17.41 -4.50 17.83
C ILE A 411 18.47 -5.60 17.82
N LYS A 412 18.61 -6.31 16.70
CA LYS A 412 19.60 -7.38 16.53
C LYS A 412 21.02 -6.87 16.78
N ILE A 413 21.41 -5.77 16.13
CA ILE A 413 22.74 -5.15 16.28
C ILE A 413 22.98 -4.77 17.75
N LYS A 414 22.02 -4.12 18.40
CA LYS A 414 22.14 -3.72 19.82
C LYS A 414 22.33 -4.91 20.76
N ASN A 415 21.61 -6.01 20.51
CA ASN A 415 21.71 -7.23 21.30
C ASN A 415 23.08 -7.92 21.10
N GLU A 416 23.62 -7.90 19.87
CA GLU A 416 24.95 -8.42 19.57
C GLU A 416 26.04 -7.60 20.27
N SER A 417 25.98 -6.26 20.19
CA SER A 417 26.93 -5.37 20.88
C SER A 417 26.91 -5.56 22.41
N SER A 418 25.73 -5.79 22.99
CA SER A 418 25.57 -6.00 24.44
C SER A 418 26.13 -7.34 24.93
N LYS A 419 26.13 -8.37 24.07
CA LYS A 419 26.74 -9.67 24.38
C LYS A 419 28.26 -9.62 24.33
N ILE A 420 28.83 -8.80 23.45
CA ILE A 420 30.27 -8.61 23.33
C ILE A 420 30.81 -7.86 24.55
N SER A 421 30.11 -6.82 25.03
CA SER A 421 30.50 -6.05 26.21
C SER A 421 30.31 -6.79 27.54
N ALA A 422 29.50 -7.85 27.59
CA ALA A 422 29.32 -8.68 28.79
C ALA A 422 30.37 -9.82 28.91
N ASN A 423 31.07 -10.13 27.82
CA ASN A 423 32.03 -11.23 27.73
C ASN A 423 33.49 -10.76 27.61
N GLY A 424 33.75 -9.46 27.61
CA GLY A 424 35.08 -8.84 27.68
C GLY A 424 35.22 -8.03 28.94
#